data_AF-A0AAV3Y3G9-F1
#
_entry.id   AF-A0AAV3Y3G9-F1
#
_cell.length_a   1.000
_cell.length_b   1.000
_cell.length_c   1.000
_cell.angle_alpha   90.00
_cell.angle_beta   90.00
_cell.angle_gamma   90.00
#
_symmetry.space_group_name_H-M   'P 1'
#
loop_
_entity.id
_entity.type
_entity.pdbx_description
1 polymer ?
#
loop_
_entity_poly.entity_id
_entity_poly.type
_entity_poly.pdbx_seq_one_letter_code
_entity_poly.pdbx_strand_id
1 'polypeptide(L)'
;MGLILLTSCDVTPADLDCQQRFMDQIYACVTEQGMDFNSFLVAITDDALDLLSSSTNATLQSPQVFRSTPLNDTDKFREKICSVQKSIIECSFQAAKTLIATPACARTALGETSSEAAFTQGLLTNDQRYLIKEQLEAIVGQVDAICAHPCRDALLENMRSCYTDMGLDADIFISTKSGGPVIGDNRYDVDLFCKNRTNLVTCIKSVKDQCPEADLVLGTIDLDLDFMEKGFAVLCEDQEAYLQSLDCFETHPEEVGLCHSVWYRQVIRIARDAQDSNWSEGQYFREVCR
;
A
#
# COMPACT_ATOMS: atom_id res chain seq x y z
N MET A 1 43.29 19.66 -46.88
CA MET A 1 42.08 20.42 -46.53
C MET A 1 41.30 19.60 -45.53
N GLY A 2 41.49 19.89 -44.25
CA GLY A 2 40.85 19.19 -43.14
C GLY A 2 40.55 20.19 -42.05
N LEU A 3 39.30 20.22 -41.61
CA LEU A 3 38.89 20.78 -40.33
C LEU A 3 37.59 20.06 -39.96
N ILE A 4 37.76 18.98 -39.19
CA ILE A 4 36.69 18.33 -38.45
C ILE A 4 36.42 19.22 -37.25
N LEU A 5 35.27 19.89 -37.23
CA LEU A 5 34.74 20.55 -36.04
C LEU A 5 34.31 19.46 -35.06
N LEU A 6 35.19 19.18 -34.09
CA LEU A 6 34.82 18.50 -32.86
C LEU A 6 33.93 19.47 -32.08
N THR A 7 32.61 19.27 -32.15
CA THR A 7 31.70 19.80 -31.14
C THR A 7 32.02 19.06 -29.85
N SER A 8 32.75 19.73 -28.96
CA SER A 8 32.86 19.33 -27.57
C SER A 8 31.44 19.19 -27.01
N CYS A 9 31.06 17.97 -26.66
CA CYS A 9 29.96 17.77 -25.73
C CYS A 9 30.39 18.45 -24.43
N ASP A 10 29.86 19.65 -24.19
CA ASP A 10 29.86 20.27 -22.88
C ASP A 10 29.08 19.34 -21.94
N VAL A 11 29.80 18.42 -21.31
CA VAL A 11 29.32 17.79 -20.09
C VAL A 11 29.55 18.84 -19.01
N THR A 12 28.57 19.71 -18.82
CA THR A 12 28.56 20.61 -17.66
C THR A 12 28.64 19.75 -16.39
N PRO A 13 29.42 20.14 -15.36
CA PRO A 13 29.69 19.37 -14.14
C PRO A 13 28.46 19.15 -13.22
N ALA A 14 27.25 19.38 -13.71
CA ALA A 14 26.00 19.11 -13.02
C ALA A 14 25.66 17.61 -13.05
N ASP A 15 26.66 16.78 -12.73
CA ASP A 15 26.51 15.35 -12.54
C ASP A 15 25.42 15.12 -11.48
N LEU A 16 24.39 14.43 -11.94
CA LEU A 16 23.07 14.43 -11.36
C LEU A 16 23.02 13.53 -10.14
N ASP A 17 23.01 14.15 -8.97
CA ASP A 17 22.47 13.51 -7.79
C ASP A 17 21.01 13.96 -7.59
N CYS A 18 20.08 13.32 -8.29
CA CYS A 18 18.66 13.61 -8.12
C CYS A 18 18.17 13.28 -6.71
N GLN A 19 18.87 12.40 -5.99
CA GLN A 19 18.58 12.09 -4.59
C GLN A 19 18.92 13.28 -3.70
N GLN A 20 20.09 13.91 -3.88
CA GLN A 20 20.43 15.13 -3.16
C GLN A 20 19.42 16.25 -3.43
N ARG A 21 19.02 16.44 -4.70
CA ARG A 21 17.99 17.44 -5.05
C ARG A 21 16.63 17.14 -4.42
N PHE A 22 16.27 15.88 -4.31
CA PHE A 22 15.07 15.48 -3.59
C PHE A 22 15.18 15.87 -2.13
N MET A 23 16.27 15.51 -1.45
CA MET A 23 16.50 15.86 -0.05
C MET A 23 16.54 17.37 0.20
N ASP A 24 17.12 18.16 -0.70
CA ASP A 24 17.12 19.63 -0.64
C ASP A 24 15.69 20.19 -0.74
N GLN A 25 14.84 19.57 -1.56
CA GLN A 25 13.43 19.95 -1.65
C GLN A 25 12.65 19.54 -0.40
N ILE A 26 12.90 18.36 0.16
CA ILE A 26 12.31 17.97 1.46
C ILE A 26 12.74 18.93 2.58
N TYR A 27 14.01 19.32 2.62
CA TYR A 27 14.50 20.35 3.53
C TYR A 27 13.71 21.65 3.40
N ALA A 28 13.53 22.14 2.17
CA ALA A 28 12.74 23.34 1.91
C ALA A 28 11.27 23.18 2.37
N CYS A 29 10.63 22.06 2.04
CA CYS A 29 9.26 21.74 2.47
C CYS A 29 9.11 21.79 4.00
N VAL A 30 10.01 21.15 4.72
CA VAL A 30 9.98 21.03 6.19
C VAL A 30 10.25 22.38 6.87
N THR A 31 11.23 23.12 6.36
CA THR A 31 11.60 24.44 6.92
C THR A 31 10.56 25.51 6.63
N GLU A 32 9.86 25.44 5.49
CA GLU A 32 8.74 26.34 5.17
C GLU A 32 7.57 26.17 6.17
N GLN A 33 7.37 24.95 6.69
CA GLN A 33 6.41 24.69 7.77
C GLN A 33 6.95 25.10 9.16
N GLY A 34 8.10 25.78 9.22
CA GLY A 34 8.74 26.24 10.43
C GLY A 34 9.27 25.10 11.31
N MET A 35 9.47 23.90 10.78
CA MET A 35 10.07 22.79 11.51
C MET A 35 11.58 22.76 11.35
N ASP A 36 12.28 22.31 12.39
CA ASP A 36 13.71 22.05 12.30
C ASP A 36 13.94 20.75 11.53
N PHE A 37 14.70 20.83 10.44
CA PHE A 37 14.92 19.68 9.56
C PHE A 37 15.69 18.55 10.24
N ASN A 38 16.63 18.86 11.15
CA ASN A 38 17.36 17.82 11.86
C ASN A 38 16.44 17.04 12.80
N SER A 39 15.56 17.74 13.53
CA SER A 39 14.53 17.12 14.36
C SER A 39 13.57 16.26 13.53
N PHE A 40 13.20 16.74 12.33
CA PHE A 40 12.40 15.96 11.38
C PHE A 40 13.12 14.70 10.91
N LEU A 41 14.37 14.82 10.46
CA LEU A 41 15.18 13.68 10.03
C LEU A 41 15.31 12.64 11.14
N VAL A 42 15.68 13.07 12.35
CA VAL A 42 15.78 12.20 13.52
C VAL A 42 14.46 11.46 13.76
N ALA A 43 13.32 12.16 13.72
CA ALA A 43 12.02 11.53 13.92
C ALA A 43 11.68 10.47 12.86
N ILE A 44 11.98 10.73 11.58
CA ILE A 44 11.71 9.76 10.50
C ILE A 44 12.78 8.66 10.37
N THR A 45 13.93 8.79 11.04
CA THR A 45 15.00 7.78 11.04
C THR A 45 15.08 6.95 12.32
N ASP A 46 14.71 7.50 13.47
CA ASP A 46 14.82 6.82 14.77
C ASP A 46 13.78 5.69 14.93
N ASP A 47 12.54 5.87 14.44
CA ASP A 47 11.53 4.80 14.42
C ASP A 47 11.90 3.68 13.41
N ALA A 48 12.66 4.00 12.37
CA ALA A 48 13.25 2.98 11.49
C ALA A 48 14.31 2.15 12.22
N LEU A 49 14.97 2.68 13.26
CA LEU A 49 15.93 1.94 14.07
C LEU A 49 15.27 1.04 15.12
N ASP A 50 14.15 1.47 15.74
CA ASP A 50 13.43 0.65 16.73
C ASP A 50 12.61 -0.49 16.10
N LEU A 51 12.13 -0.32 14.87
CA LEU A 51 11.53 -1.42 14.08
C LEU A 51 12.56 -2.45 13.58
N LEU A 52 13.83 -2.06 13.41
CA LEU A 52 14.92 -2.98 13.05
C LEU A 52 15.54 -3.67 14.28
N SER A 53 15.55 -3.01 15.44
CA SER A 53 16.08 -3.56 16.69
C SER A 53 15.17 -4.61 17.34
N SER A 54 13.85 -4.53 17.09
CA SER A 54 12.86 -5.48 17.61
C SER A 54 12.72 -6.76 16.78
N SER A 55 13.29 -6.82 15.56
CA SER A 55 13.09 -7.96 14.64
C SER A 55 14.32 -8.84 14.36
N THR A 56 15.52 -8.56 14.89
CA THR A 56 16.69 -9.43 14.62
C THR A 56 17.64 -9.64 15.80
N ASN A 57 17.75 -10.91 16.23
CA ASN A 57 18.89 -11.47 16.97
C ASN A 57 20.13 -11.66 16.04
N ALA A 58 20.44 -10.67 15.20
CA ALA A 58 21.51 -10.77 14.21
C ALA A 58 22.54 -9.66 14.40
N THR A 59 23.74 -10.08 14.76
CA THR A 59 24.96 -9.26 14.86
C THR A 59 25.36 -8.80 13.45
N LEU A 60 24.93 -7.61 13.06
CA LEU A 60 25.50 -6.89 11.91
C LEU A 60 25.99 -5.52 12.40
N GLN A 61 27.29 -5.28 12.17
CA GLN A 61 27.98 -4.05 12.55
C GLN A 61 27.38 -2.87 11.79
N SER A 62 26.77 -1.97 12.56
CA SER A 62 26.16 -0.71 12.15
C SER A 62 27.15 0.24 11.42
N PRO A 63 26.76 0.91 10.33
CA PRO A 63 27.46 2.08 9.83
C PRO A 63 27.18 3.27 10.76
N GLN A 64 28.24 3.78 11.41
CA GLN A 64 28.40 5.10 12.03
C GLN A 64 27.10 5.86 12.40
N VAL A 65 26.63 5.54 13.61
CA VAL A 65 25.61 6.22 14.42
C VAL A 65 25.76 7.75 14.40
N PHE A 66 24.79 8.47 13.80
CA PHE A 66 24.48 9.83 14.23
C PHE A 66 23.92 9.71 15.65
N ARG A 67 24.66 10.16 16.66
CA ARG A 67 24.16 10.22 18.05
C ARG A 67 22.99 11.19 18.09
N SER A 68 21.78 10.66 18.22
CA SER A 68 20.55 11.40 18.39
C SER A 68 20.63 12.30 19.62
N THR A 69 20.24 13.56 19.43
CA THR A 69 19.87 14.41 20.55
C THR A 69 18.45 14.00 20.90
N PRO A 70 18.12 13.62 22.15
CA PRO A 70 16.76 13.26 22.50
C PRO A 70 15.84 14.42 22.15
N LEU A 71 14.75 14.14 21.42
CA LEU A 71 13.64 15.08 21.22
C LEU A 71 13.11 15.44 22.62
N ASN A 72 13.54 16.59 23.14
CA ASN A 72 13.20 17.05 24.50
C ASN A 72 11.70 17.32 24.71
N ASP A 73 10.86 17.12 23.69
CA ASP A 73 9.41 17.35 23.73
C ASP A 73 8.69 16.61 22.59
N THR A 74 8.66 15.28 22.65
CA THR A 74 8.04 14.41 21.63
C THR A 74 6.58 14.78 21.34
N ASP A 75 5.81 15.18 22.36
CA ASP A 75 4.41 15.56 22.20
C ASP A 75 4.25 16.85 21.40
N LYS A 76 5.05 17.89 21.68
CA LYS A 76 5.02 19.14 20.89
C LYS A 76 5.51 18.93 19.47
N PHE A 77 6.51 18.07 19.26
CA PHE A 77 6.95 17.71 17.92
C PHE A 77 5.83 17.02 17.14
N ARG A 78 5.18 16.01 17.76
CA ARG A 78 4.04 15.29 17.20
C ARG A 78 2.89 16.23 16.85
N GLU A 79 2.46 17.08 17.78
CA GLU A 79 1.39 18.07 17.55
C GLU A 79 1.73 18.96 16.34
N LYS A 80 2.98 19.43 16.27
CA LYS A 80 3.44 20.28 15.17
C LYS A 80 3.46 19.52 13.84
N ILE A 81 4.14 18.38 13.73
CA ILE A 81 4.25 17.63 12.47
C ILE A 81 2.88 17.18 11.96
N CYS A 82 1.97 16.79 12.85
CA CYS A 82 0.63 16.37 12.46
C CYS A 82 -0.27 17.54 12.03
N SER A 83 -0.07 18.73 12.60
CA SER A 83 -0.76 19.94 12.13
C SER A 83 -0.37 20.36 10.70
N VAL A 84 0.83 19.99 10.24
CA VAL A 84 1.37 20.34 8.91
C VAL A 84 1.60 19.12 8.00
N GLN A 85 1.19 17.93 8.42
CA GLN A 85 1.43 16.66 7.73
C GLN A 85 1.03 16.74 6.25
N LYS A 86 -0.20 17.19 5.99
CA LYS A 86 -0.72 17.32 4.62
C LYS A 86 0.17 18.19 3.74
N SER A 87 0.60 19.35 4.25
CA SER A 87 1.48 20.28 3.52
C SER A 87 2.85 19.67 3.22
N ILE A 88 3.44 18.97 4.19
CA ILE A 88 4.74 18.29 4.02
C ILE A 88 4.62 17.17 2.98
N ILE A 89 3.59 16.33 3.10
CA ILE A 89 3.34 15.21 2.18
C ILE A 89 3.11 15.73 0.76
N GLU A 90 2.21 16.71 0.57
CA GLU A 90 1.93 17.30 -0.75
C GLU A 90 3.20 17.91 -1.37
N CYS A 91 3.98 18.66 -0.59
CA CYS A 91 5.24 19.23 -1.06
C CYS A 91 6.26 18.14 -1.45
N SER A 92 6.37 17.09 -0.65
CA SER A 92 7.25 15.93 -0.91
C SER A 92 6.84 15.17 -2.18
N PHE A 93 5.53 14.99 -2.40
CA PHE A 93 5.01 14.39 -3.62
C PHE A 93 5.30 15.25 -4.87
N GLN A 94 5.14 16.57 -4.78
CA GLN A 94 5.47 17.46 -5.91
C GLN A 94 6.98 17.46 -6.21
N ALA A 95 7.81 17.41 -5.17
CA ALA A 95 9.25 17.29 -5.29
C ALA A 95 9.64 16.00 -6.04
N ALA A 96 9.15 14.86 -5.56
CA ALA A 96 9.39 13.57 -6.20
C ALA A 96 8.87 13.53 -7.64
N LYS A 97 7.64 13.99 -7.88
CA LYS A 97 7.03 14.02 -9.22
C LYS A 97 7.87 14.82 -10.21
N THR A 98 8.39 15.97 -9.80
CA THR A 98 9.23 16.83 -10.65
C THR A 98 10.54 16.14 -11.03
N LEU A 99 11.18 15.47 -10.07
CA LEU A 99 12.45 14.77 -10.30
C LEU A 99 12.26 13.47 -11.09
N ILE A 100 11.21 12.70 -10.81
CA ILE A 100 10.86 11.49 -11.56
C ILE A 100 10.57 11.82 -13.03
N ALA A 101 9.92 12.94 -13.32
CA ALA A 101 9.69 13.39 -14.70
C ALA A 101 10.99 13.84 -15.42
N THR A 102 12.07 14.10 -14.69
CA THR A 102 13.32 14.59 -15.27
C THR A 102 14.07 13.44 -15.97
N PRO A 103 14.36 13.52 -17.28
CA PRO A 103 15.04 12.43 -18.02
C PRO A 103 16.44 12.11 -17.48
N ALA A 104 17.09 13.12 -16.91
CA ALA A 104 18.42 13.00 -16.37
C ALA A 104 18.47 12.15 -15.07
N CYS A 105 17.35 12.02 -14.34
CA CYS A 105 17.21 11.11 -13.19
C CYS A 105 16.88 9.67 -13.62
N ALA A 106 16.53 9.44 -14.88
CA ALA A 106 16.29 8.10 -15.44
C ALA A 106 17.59 7.40 -15.87
N ARG A 107 18.69 8.15 -15.91
CA ARG A 107 19.88 7.75 -16.65
C ARG A 107 20.68 6.78 -15.80
N THR A 108 20.61 5.50 -16.16
CA THR A 108 21.54 4.48 -15.71
C THR A 108 22.93 4.97 -16.05
N ALA A 109 23.83 5.08 -15.07
CA ALA A 109 25.26 5.21 -15.31
C ALA A 109 25.80 3.88 -15.89
N LEU A 110 25.30 3.48 -17.06
CA LEU A 110 25.92 2.46 -17.88
C LEU A 110 27.11 3.15 -18.54
N GLY A 111 28.24 3.12 -17.83
CA GLY A 111 29.53 3.16 -18.52
C GLY A 111 29.50 2.08 -19.59
N GLU A 112 29.87 2.46 -20.81
CA GLU A 112 29.94 1.62 -21.99
C GLU A 112 30.81 0.37 -21.75
N THR A 113 30.25 -0.67 -21.12
CA THR A 113 30.83 -2.00 -21.14
C THR A 113 29.80 -2.95 -21.70
N SER A 114 29.96 -3.18 -23.00
CA SER A 114 29.28 -4.21 -23.77
C SER A 114 29.51 -5.58 -23.12
N SER A 115 28.59 -6.01 -22.26
CA SER A 115 28.42 -7.43 -21.97
C SER A 115 26.94 -7.72 -21.73
N GLU A 116 26.38 -8.61 -22.55
CA GLU A 116 24.98 -9.07 -22.50
C GLU A 116 24.61 -9.79 -21.19
N ALA A 117 25.54 -9.94 -20.25
CA ALA A 117 25.33 -10.63 -18.97
C ALA A 117 24.75 -9.74 -17.85
N ALA A 118 24.68 -8.40 -18.02
CA ALA A 118 24.18 -7.48 -16.98
C ALA A 118 22.65 -7.21 -17.05
N PHE A 119 21.93 -7.87 -17.96
CA PHE A 119 20.59 -7.44 -18.36
C PHE A 119 19.44 -7.84 -17.41
N THR A 120 19.67 -8.70 -16.41
CA THR A 120 18.55 -9.23 -15.59
C THR A 120 18.60 -8.87 -14.10
N GLN A 121 19.71 -8.33 -13.59
CA GLN A 121 19.83 -7.93 -12.17
C GLN A 121 20.43 -6.54 -11.92
N GLY A 122 21.07 -5.90 -12.92
CA GLY A 122 21.72 -4.58 -12.76
C GLY A 122 20.89 -3.36 -13.17
N LEU A 123 19.65 -3.56 -13.64
CA LEU A 123 18.80 -2.50 -14.20
C LEU A 123 17.94 -1.76 -13.15
N LEU A 124 17.83 -2.26 -11.92
CA LEU A 124 17.01 -1.64 -10.88
C LEU A 124 17.80 -0.81 -9.87
N THR A 125 19.09 -1.08 -9.66
CA THR A 125 19.88 -0.44 -8.58
C THR A 125 20.44 0.93 -8.92
N ASN A 126 20.41 1.33 -10.20
CA ASN A 126 20.99 2.59 -10.67
C ASN A 126 19.95 3.60 -11.21
N ASP A 127 18.66 3.30 -11.09
CA ASP A 127 17.60 4.25 -11.41
C ASP A 127 17.33 5.13 -10.16
N GLN A 128 17.81 6.38 -10.18
CA GLN A 128 17.59 7.32 -9.07
C GLN A 128 16.10 7.59 -8.82
N ARG A 129 15.22 7.33 -9.80
CA ARG A 129 13.76 7.43 -9.60
C ARG A 129 13.24 6.40 -8.61
N TYR A 130 13.82 5.20 -8.63
CA TYR A 130 13.46 4.14 -7.68
C TYR A 130 13.84 4.56 -6.25
N LEU A 131 15.05 5.08 -6.05
CA LEU A 131 15.50 5.59 -4.76
C LEU A 131 14.64 6.77 -4.26
N ILE A 132 14.29 7.71 -5.13
CA ILE A 132 13.39 8.83 -4.78
C ILE A 132 12.01 8.29 -4.34
N LYS A 133 11.49 7.28 -5.04
CA LYS A 133 10.22 6.65 -4.66
C LYS A 133 10.31 5.97 -3.29
N GLU A 134 11.34 5.16 -3.05
CA GLU A 134 11.54 4.50 -1.75
C GLU A 134 11.70 5.52 -0.62
N GLN A 135 12.46 6.60 -0.83
CA GLN A 135 12.61 7.67 0.16
C GLN A 135 11.30 8.40 0.43
N LEU A 136 10.50 8.68 -0.61
CA LEU A 136 9.20 9.29 -0.44
C LEU A 136 8.25 8.38 0.34
N GLU A 137 8.20 7.09 0.00
CA GLU A 137 7.40 6.09 0.72
C GLU A 137 7.82 5.98 2.19
N ALA A 138 9.13 5.98 2.47
CA ALA A 138 9.65 6.00 3.82
C ALA A 138 9.25 7.27 4.59
N ILE A 139 9.42 8.46 3.99
CA ILE A 139 9.01 9.72 4.61
C ILE A 139 7.51 9.73 4.91
N VAL A 140 6.68 9.39 3.92
CA VAL A 140 5.22 9.38 4.07
C VAL A 140 4.80 8.37 5.13
N GLY A 141 5.36 7.16 5.11
CA GLY A 141 5.05 6.12 6.07
C GLY A 141 5.42 6.51 7.51
N GLN A 142 6.57 7.16 7.71
CA GLN A 142 7.00 7.59 9.05
C GLN A 142 6.17 8.77 9.56
N VAL A 143 5.89 9.76 8.71
CA VAL A 143 5.00 10.87 9.09
C VAL A 143 3.60 10.36 9.41
N ASP A 144 3.09 9.42 8.62
CA ASP A 144 1.81 8.74 8.87
C ASP A 144 1.82 7.98 10.20
N ALA A 145 2.87 7.21 10.50
CA ALA A 145 3.01 6.49 11.77
C ALA A 145 3.05 7.42 12.99
N ILE A 146 3.81 8.52 12.92
CA ILE A 146 3.87 9.53 13.99
C ILE A 146 2.49 10.16 14.24
N CYS A 147 1.72 10.36 13.18
CA CYS A 147 0.42 11.03 13.23
C CYS A 147 -0.78 10.11 13.38
N ALA A 148 -0.57 8.80 13.31
CA ALA A 148 -1.61 7.80 13.42
C ALA A 148 -2.40 7.98 14.74
N HIS A 149 -3.72 7.96 14.61
CA HIS A 149 -4.61 7.95 15.76
C HIS A 149 -4.48 6.60 16.50
N PRO A 150 -4.44 6.56 17.84
CA PRO A 150 -4.27 5.30 18.59
C PRO A 150 -5.32 4.21 18.30
N CYS A 151 -6.47 4.58 17.74
CA CYS A 151 -7.51 3.61 17.35
C CYS A 151 -7.10 2.75 16.15
N ARG A 152 -6.19 3.23 15.29
CA ARG A 152 -5.78 2.55 14.06
C ARG A 152 -5.22 1.16 14.33
N ASP A 153 -4.34 1.05 15.31
CA ASP A 153 -3.66 -0.21 15.64
C ASP A 153 -4.62 -1.28 16.18
N ALA A 154 -5.68 -0.83 16.86
CA ALA A 154 -6.69 -1.73 17.44
C ALA A 154 -7.91 -1.94 16.52
N LEU A 155 -8.02 -1.23 15.40
CA LEU A 155 -9.25 -1.18 14.61
C LEU A 155 -9.68 -2.57 14.12
N LEU A 156 -8.79 -3.28 13.44
CA LEU A 156 -9.09 -4.60 12.88
C LEU A 156 -9.33 -5.64 13.98
N GLU A 157 -8.60 -5.54 15.09
CA GLU A 157 -8.79 -6.43 16.24
C GLU A 157 -10.14 -6.19 16.93
N ASN A 158 -10.56 -4.93 17.06
CA ASN A 158 -11.89 -4.58 17.58
C ASN A 158 -13.00 -5.01 16.62
N MET A 159 -12.76 -5.03 15.31
CA MET A 159 -13.71 -5.61 14.35
C MET A 159 -13.77 -7.13 14.46
N ARG A 160 -12.63 -7.79 14.73
CA ARG A 160 -12.56 -9.23 15.01
C ARG A 160 -13.34 -9.60 16.28
N SER A 161 -13.27 -8.77 17.33
CA SER A 161 -14.02 -9.04 18.56
C SER A 161 -15.54 -9.09 18.33
N CYS A 162 -16.06 -8.35 17.35
CA CYS A 162 -17.46 -8.46 16.95
C CYS A 162 -17.86 -9.86 16.48
N TYR A 163 -16.95 -10.63 15.87
CA TYR A 163 -17.20 -12.03 15.51
C TYR A 163 -17.26 -12.90 16.76
N THR A 164 -16.27 -12.77 17.63
CA THR A 164 -16.18 -13.52 18.90
C THR A 164 -17.41 -13.28 19.78
N ASP A 165 -17.90 -12.04 19.87
CA ASP A 165 -19.07 -11.66 20.66
C ASP A 165 -20.37 -12.33 20.15
N MET A 166 -20.40 -12.72 18.88
CA MET A 166 -21.51 -13.46 18.27
C MET A 166 -21.31 -14.98 18.31
N GLY A 167 -20.23 -15.45 18.93
CA GLY A 167 -19.84 -16.87 18.98
C GLY A 167 -19.28 -17.39 17.67
N LEU A 168 -18.80 -16.51 16.79
CA LEU A 168 -18.18 -16.84 15.51
C LEU A 168 -16.66 -16.88 15.66
N ASP A 169 -16.00 -17.63 14.77
CA ASP A 169 -14.55 -17.60 14.66
C ASP A 169 -14.08 -16.25 14.11
N ALA A 170 -13.21 -15.58 14.86
CA ALA A 170 -12.62 -14.30 14.49
C ALA A 170 -11.66 -14.39 13.28
N ASP A 171 -11.07 -15.56 13.04
CA ASP A 171 -10.14 -15.78 11.92
C ASP A 171 -10.84 -15.79 10.55
N ILE A 172 -12.18 -15.84 10.54
CA ILE A 172 -13.00 -15.64 9.34
C ILE A 172 -12.91 -14.18 8.86
N PHE A 173 -12.71 -13.22 9.78
CA PHE A 173 -12.58 -11.81 9.42
C PHE A 173 -11.21 -11.51 8.78
N ILE A 174 -11.24 -11.17 7.48
CA ILE A 174 -10.05 -10.96 6.65
C ILE A 174 -9.16 -12.21 6.70
N SER A 175 -9.73 -13.33 6.27
CA SER A 175 -8.99 -14.59 6.18
C SER A 175 -7.74 -14.43 5.31
N THR A 176 -6.61 -14.92 5.80
CA THR A 176 -5.33 -14.91 5.06
C THR A 176 -5.24 -16.01 4.00
N LYS A 177 -6.24 -16.90 3.94
CA LYS A 177 -6.32 -17.98 2.95
C LYS A 177 -7.04 -17.47 1.69
N SER A 178 -6.38 -17.58 0.54
CA SER A 178 -7.03 -17.34 -0.76
C SER A 178 -8.20 -18.32 -0.94
N GLY A 179 -9.43 -17.82 -1.04
CA GLY A 179 -10.63 -18.66 -1.17
C GLY A 179 -11.07 -19.35 0.12
N GLY A 180 -10.61 -18.86 1.29
CA GLY A 180 -11.07 -19.35 2.59
C GLY A 180 -12.55 -19.05 2.87
N PRO A 181 -13.15 -19.71 3.88
CA PRO A 181 -14.52 -19.45 4.29
C PRO A 181 -14.70 -18.00 4.73
N VAL A 182 -15.78 -17.38 4.27
CA VAL A 182 -16.13 -15.97 4.55
C VAL A 182 -17.22 -15.85 5.61
N ILE A 183 -18.08 -16.87 5.74
CA ILE A 183 -19.18 -16.90 6.73
C ILE A 183 -19.24 -18.22 7.52
N GLY A 184 -18.15 -18.99 7.53
CA GLY A 184 -18.05 -20.34 8.11
C GLY A 184 -17.76 -21.41 7.05
N ASP A 185 -17.29 -22.59 7.47
CA ASP A 185 -16.91 -23.71 6.59
C ASP A 185 -17.84 -24.92 6.70
N ASN A 186 -18.79 -24.88 7.63
CA ASN A 186 -19.74 -25.94 7.87
C ASN A 186 -21.14 -25.35 8.12
N ARG A 187 -22.16 -26.21 8.07
CA ARG A 187 -23.56 -25.78 8.17
C ARG A 187 -23.86 -25.03 9.47
N TYR A 188 -23.28 -25.47 10.59
CA TYR A 188 -23.53 -24.87 11.88
C TYR A 188 -22.99 -23.45 11.96
N ASP A 189 -21.76 -23.21 11.51
CA ASP A 189 -21.14 -21.87 11.53
C ASP A 189 -21.83 -20.91 10.56
N VAL A 190 -22.22 -21.39 9.37
CA VAL A 190 -22.98 -20.60 8.40
C VAL A 190 -24.34 -20.19 8.95
N ASP A 191 -25.06 -21.11 9.60
CA ASP A 191 -26.34 -20.82 10.24
C ASP A 191 -26.17 -19.81 11.39
N LEU A 192 -25.12 -19.98 12.21
CA LEU A 192 -24.81 -19.07 13.31
C LEU A 192 -24.46 -17.67 12.79
N PHE A 193 -23.65 -17.57 11.74
CA PHE A 193 -23.29 -16.31 11.09
C PHE A 193 -24.54 -15.62 10.55
N CYS A 194 -25.33 -16.33 9.73
CA CYS A 194 -26.49 -15.75 9.08
C CYS A 194 -27.57 -15.29 10.06
N LYS A 195 -27.73 -16.00 11.19
CA LYS A 195 -28.62 -15.59 12.28
C LYS A 195 -28.17 -14.29 12.97
N ASN A 196 -26.86 -14.07 13.08
CA ASN A 196 -26.28 -12.91 13.76
C ASN A 196 -25.85 -11.78 12.82
N ARG A 197 -25.95 -11.97 11.49
CA ARG A 197 -25.44 -11.05 10.45
C ARG A 197 -25.73 -9.57 10.73
N THR A 198 -26.98 -9.23 11.03
CA THR A 198 -27.37 -7.83 11.29
C THR A 198 -26.67 -7.24 12.51
N ASN A 199 -26.55 -8.02 13.59
CA ASN A 199 -25.85 -7.59 14.81
C ASN A 199 -24.35 -7.47 14.57
N LEU A 200 -23.76 -8.41 13.83
CA LEU A 200 -22.36 -8.40 13.45
C LEU A 200 -22.01 -7.14 12.63
N VAL A 201 -22.77 -6.88 11.55
CA VAL A 201 -22.56 -5.69 10.71
C VAL A 201 -22.74 -4.40 11.52
N THR A 202 -23.74 -4.35 12.41
CA THR A 202 -23.94 -3.20 13.30
C THR A 202 -22.75 -2.99 14.23
N CYS A 203 -22.18 -4.06 14.81
CA CYS A 203 -20.99 -3.98 15.66
C CYS A 203 -19.79 -3.45 14.87
N ILE A 204 -19.50 -4.02 13.69
CA ILE A 204 -18.35 -3.61 12.86
C ILE A 204 -18.49 -2.14 12.42
N LYS A 205 -19.69 -1.71 12.01
CA LYS A 205 -19.96 -0.30 11.65
C LYS A 205 -19.76 0.62 12.86
N SER A 206 -20.22 0.22 14.05
CA SER A 206 -19.97 0.97 15.29
C SER A 206 -18.48 1.11 15.62
N VAL A 207 -17.69 0.05 15.42
CA VAL A 207 -16.22 0.08 15.61
C VAL A 207 -15.57 1.03 14.60
N LYS A 208 -15.98 0.98 13.32
CA LYS A 208 -15.55 1.92 12.28
C LYS A 208 -15.83 3.36 12.70
N ASP A 209 -17.06 3.66 13.13
CA ASP A 209 -17.50 5.02 13.44
C ASP A 209 -16.79 5.63 14.67
N GLN A 210 -16.25 4.78 15.55
CA GLN A 210 -15.45 5.22 16.71
C GLN A 210 -14.01 5.60 16.38
N CYS A 211 -13.52 5.25 15.18
CA CYS A 211 -12.15 5.49 14.78
C CYS A 211 -12.10 6.46 13.59
N PRO A 212 -11.61 7.71 13.77
CA PRO A 212 -11.59 8.71 12.70
C PRO A 212 -10.73 8.32 11.49
N GLU A 213 -9.78 7.39 11.67
CA GLU A 213 -8.92 6.87 10.60
C GLU A 213 -9.46 5.58 9.96
N ALA A 214 -10.65 5.12 10.34
CA ALA A 214 -11.15 3.83 9.88
C ALA A 214 -11.26 3.74 8.35
N ASP A 215 -11.74 4.79 7.69
CA ASP A 215 -11.87 4.80 6.22
C ASP A 215 -10.52 4.65 5.52
N LEU A 216 -9.47 5.26 6.08
CA LEU A 216 -8.11 5.12 5.56
C LEU A 216 -7.62 3.67 5.72
N VAL A 217 -7.73 3.11 6.93
CA VAL A 217 -7.27 1.75 7.23
C VAL A 217 -8.03 0.72 6.38
N LEU A 218 -9.36 0.80 6.36
CA LEU A 218 -10.20 -0.10 5.58
C LEU A 218 -9.93 0.03 4.07
N GLY A 219 -9.69 1.25 3.57
CA GLY A 219 -9.29 1.48 2.19
C GLY A 219 -7.95 0.84 1.83
N THR A 220 -6.97 0.79 2.73
CA THR A 220 -5.67 0.15 2.45
C THR A 220 -5.74 -1.36 2.27
N ILE A 221 -6.81 -2.00 2.75
CA ILE A 221 -7.05 -3.44 2.62
C ILE A 221 -8.24 -3.73 1.67
N ASP A 222 -8.67 -2.74 0.89
CA ASP A 222 -9.82 -2.82 -0.03
C ASP A 222 -11.11 -3.34 0.61
N LEU A 223 -11.33 -3.03 1.90
CA LEU A 223 -12.50 -3.48 2.64
C LEU A 223 -13.61 -2.42 2.64
N ASP A 224 -14.64 -2.63 1.85
CA ASP A 224 -15.86 -1.82 1.86
C ASP A 224 -16.98 -2.53 2.64
N LEU A 225 -17.37 -1.94 3.78
CA LEU A 225 -18.37 -2.55 4.67
C LEU A 225 -19.78 -2.61 4.06
N ASP A 226 -20.13 -1.71 3.15
CA ASP A 226 -21.45 -1.70 2.51
C ASP A 226 -21.54 -2.76 1.41
N PHE A 227 -20.45 -2.97 0.66
CA PHE A 227 -20.38 -4.12 -0.25
C PHE A 227 -20.29 -5.44 0.50
N MET A 228 -19.53 -5.49 1.60
CA MET A 228 -19.45 -6.68 2.46
C MET A 228 -20.83 -7.07 3.00
N GLU A 229 -21.63 -6.11 3.50
CA GLU A 229 -22.99 -6.37 3.99
C GLU A 229 -23.90 -6.96 2.91
N LYS A 230 -23.84 -6.43 1.67
CA LYS A 230 -24.59 -6.97 0.52
C LYS A 230 -24.11 -8.37 0.15
N GLY A 231 -22.80 -8.60 0.17
CA GLY A 231 -22.21 -9.92 -0.05
C GLY A 231 -22.72 -10.94 0.96
N PHE A 232 -22.72 -10.61 2.25
CA PHE A 232 -23.28 -11.47 3.30
C PHE A 232 -24.77 -11.73 3.11
N ALA A 233 -25.53 -10.77 2.58
CA ALA A 233 -26.94 -11.00 2.27
C ALA A 233 -27.11 -12.10 1.23
N VAL A 234 -26.36 -12.03 0.13
CA VAL A 234 -26.38 -13.05 -0.94
C VAL A 234 -25.93 -14.42 -0.42
N LEU A 235 -24.83 -14.48 0.34
CA LEU A 235 -24.32 -15.75 0.88
C LEU A 235 -25.32 -16.42 1.83
N CYS A 236 -26.09 -15.64 2.59
CA CYS A 236 -27.09 -16.16 3.50
C CYS A 236 -28.42 -16.53 2.82
N GLU A 237 -28.68 -16.08 1.60
CA GLU A 237 -29.86 -16.49 0.81
C GLU A 237 -29.71 -17.92 0.26
N ASP A 238 -28.49 -18.32 -0.11
CA ASP A 238 -28.17 -19.66 -0.61
C ASP A 238 -26.96 -20.29 0.08
N GLN A 239 -27.16 -20.67 1.35
CA GLN A 239 -26.13 -21.28 2.19
C GLN A 239 -25.62 -22.62 1.62
N GLU A 240 -26.46 -23.37 0.90
CA GLU A 240 -26.07 -24.67 0.35
C GLU A 240 -25.13 -24.50 -0.83
N ALA A 241 -25.44 -23.59 -1.76
CA ALA A 241 -24.53 -23.25 -2.85
C ALA A 241 -23.19 -22.71 -2.34
N TYR A 242 -23.21 -21.91 -1.27
CA TYR A 242 -21.98 -21.43 -0.63
C TYR A 242 -21.12 -22.60 -0.11
N LEU A 243 -21.68 -23.51 0.68
CA LEU A 243 -20.93 -24.66 1.21
C LEU A 243 -20.41 -25.59 0.10
N GLN A 244 -21.20 -25.82 -0.94
CA GLN A 244 -20.76 -26.59 -2.12
C GLN A 244 -19.62 -25.88 -2.86
N SER A 245 -19.64 -24.54 -2.91
CA SER A 245 -18.56 -23.78 -3.53
C SER A 245 -17.25 -23.94 -2.76
N LEU A 246 -17.27 -23.91 -1.42
CA LEU A 246 -16.08 -24.12 -0.59
C LEU A 246 -15.45 -25.50 -0.87
N ASP A 247 -16.26 -26.54 -0.92
CA ASP A 247 -15.81 -27.89 -1.26
C ASP A 247 -15.16 -27.91 -2.66
N CYS A 248 -15.75 -27.23 -3.64
CA CYS A 248 -15.18 -27.10 -4.98
C CYS A 248 -13.81 -26.39 -4.98
N PHE A 249 -13.67 -25.28 -4.25
CA PHE A 249 -12.41 -24.55 -4.11
C PHE A 249 -11.31 -25.40 -3.45
N GLU A 250 -11.65 -26.19 -2.45
CA GLU A 250 -10.70 -27.04 -1.73
C GLU A 250 -10.30 -28.28 -2.54
N THR A 251 -11.26 -28.91 -3.23
CA THR A 251 -11.05 -30.20 -3.89
C THR A 251 -10.55 -30.09 -5.33
N HIS A 252 -10.84 -28.99 -6.04
CA HIS A 252 -10.47 -28.81 -7.45
C HIS A 252 -9.71 -27.50 -7.71
N PRO A 253 -8.62 -27.20 -6.97
CA PRO A 253 -7.94 -25.89 -7.05
C PRO A 253 -7.38 -25.59 -8.45
N GLU A 254 -6.93 -26.61 -9.20
CA GLU A 254 -6.43 -26.42 -10.57
C GLU A 254 -7.56 -26.09 -11.55
N GLU A 255 -8.71 -26.76 -11.45
CA GLU A 255 -9.86 -26.54 -12.34
C GLU A 255 -10.51 -25.20 -12.07
N VAL A 256 -10.63 -24.82 -10.80
CA VAL A 256 -11.06 -23.49 -10.38
C VAL A 256 -10.07 -22.43 -10.85
N GLY A 257 -8.77 -22.67 -10.72
CA GLY A 257 -7.74 -21.77 -11.24
C GLY A 257 -7.83 -21.58 -12.76
N LEU A 258 -8.09 -22.66 -13.50
CA LEU A 258 -8.34 -22.61 -14.94
C LEU A 258 -9.62 -21.83 -15.25
N CYS A 259 -10.72 -22.10 -14.55
CA CYS A 259 -11.98 -21.37 -14.70
C CYS A 259 -11.78 -19.87 -14.46
N HIS A 260 -11.10 -19.49 -13.39
CA HIS A 260 -10.79 -18.11 -13.06
C HIS A 260 -9.91 -17.46 -14.14
N SER A 261 -8.90 -18.18 -14.66
CA SER A 261 -8.07 -17.69 -15.77
C SER A 261 -8.85 -17.48 -17.08
N VAL A 262 -9.86 -18.32 -17.34
CA VAL A 262 -10.71 -18.21 -18.53
C VAL A 262 -11.68 -17.05 -18.36
N TRP A 263 -12.34 -16.97 -17.21
CA TRP A 263 -13.24 -15.87 -16.87
C TRP A 263 -12.51 -14.52 -16.93
N TYR A 264 -11.33 -14.40 -16.34
CA TYR A 264 -10.54 -13.17 -16.38
C TYR A 264 -10.18 -12.74 -17.81
N ARG A 265 -9.77 -13.70 -18.65
CA ARG A 265 -9.52 -13.44 -20.09
C ARG A 265 -10.79 -13.01 -20.82
N GLN A 266 -11.93 -13.59 -20.47
CA GLN A 266 -13.22 -13.26 -21.06
C GLN A 266 -13.69 -11.86 -20.64
N VAL A 267 -13.55 -11.49 -19.36
CA VAL A 267 -13.87 -10.15 -18.86
C VAL A 267 -12.99 -9.08 -19.52
N ILE A 268 -11.68 -9.32 -19.67
CA ILE A 268 -10.80 -8.39 -20.39
C ILE A 268 -11.27 -8.19 -21.84
N ARG A 269 -11.66 -9.28 -22.50
CA ARG A 269 -12.17 -9.21 -23.88
C ARG A 269 -13.48 -8.42 -23.94
N ILE A 270 -14.41 -8.71 -23.04
CA ILE A 270 -15.70 -8.02 -22.94
C ILE A 270 -15.50 -6.54 -22.65
N ALA A 271 -14.58 -6.18 -21.76
CA ALA A 271 -14.26 -4.79 -21.44
C ALA A 271 -13.69 -4.03 -22.66
N ARG A 272 -12.82 -4.69 -23.45
CA ARG A 272 -12.31 -4.12 -24.71
C ARG A 272 -13.44 -3.93 -25.72
N ASP A 273 -14.26 -4.97 -25.93
CA ASP A 273 -15.38 -4.92 -26.87
C ASP A 273 -16.40 -3.83 -26.47
N ALA A 274 -16.64 -3.67 -25.18
CA ALA A 274 -17.49 -2.62 -24.61
C ALA A 274 -16.94 -1.21 -24.88
N GLN A 275 -15.63 -1.02 -24.76
CA GLN A 275 -14.96 0.25 -25.08
C GLN A 275 -15.02 0.55 -26.58
N ASP A 276 -14.69 -0.43 -27.43
CA ASP A 276 -14.65 -0.27 -28.89
C ASP A 276 -16.05 -0.03 -29.47
N SER A 277 -17.08 -0.58 -28.84
CA SER A 277 -18.47 -0.51 -29.30
C SER A 277 -19.35 0.45 -28.48
N ASN A 278 -18.75 1.24 -27.58
CA ASN A 278 -19.42 2.22 -26.72
C ASN A 278 -20.66 1.65 -25.99
N TRP A 279 -20.51 0.50 -25.33
CA TRP A 279 -21.61 -0.17 -24.63
C TRP A 279 -22.10 0.64 -23.44
N SER A 280 -23.41 0.53 -23.17
CA SER A 280 -23.96 0.98 -21.89
C SER A 280 -23.50 0.06 -20.75
N GLU A 281 -23.39 0.60 -19.53
CA GLU A 281 -23.04 -0.15 -18.32
C GLU A 281 -23.91 -1.42 -18.14
N GLY A 282 -25.22 -1.29 -18.36
CA GLY A 282 -26.14 -2.44 -18.27
C GLY A 282 -25.93 -3.50 -19.36
N GLN A 283 -25.38 -3.13 -20.53
CA GLN A 283 -25.00 -4.10 -21.55
C GLN A 283 -23.69 -4.82 -21.19
N TYR A 284 -22.71 -4.10 -20.65
CA TYR A 284 -21.46 -4.68 -20.15
C TYR A 284 -21.70 -5.73 -19.08
N PHE A 285 -22.46 -5.41 -18.03
CA PHE A 285 -22.73 -6.37 -16.96
C PHE A 285 -23.53 -7.58 -17.43
N ARG A 286 -24.45 -7.42 -18.40
CA ARG A 286 -25.16 -8.56 -18.99
C ARG A 286 -24.24 -9.55 -19.69
N GLU A 287 -23.22 -9.08 -20.40
CA GLU A 287 -22.28 -9.98 -21.09
C GLU A 287 -21.23 -10.57 -20.14
N VAL A 288 -20.83 -9.84 -19.09
CA VAL A 288 -19.93 -10.37 -18.04
C VAL A 288 -20.59 -11.48 -17.21
N CYS A 289 -21.90 -11.35 -16.93
CA CYS A 289 -22.65 -12.29 -16.10
C CYS A 289 -23.33 -13.42 -16.89
N ARG A 290 -22.99 -13.60 -18.17
CA ARG A 290 -23.57 -14.63 -19.04
C ARG A 290 -22.73 -15.90 -19.06
#